data_AF-A0A920SML2-F1
#
_entry.id   AF-A0A920SML2-F1
#
_cell.length_a   1.000
_cell.length_b   1.000
_cell.length_c   1.000
_cell.angle_alpha   90.00
_cell.angle_beta   90.00
_cell.angle_gamma   90.00
#
_symmetry.space_group_name_H-M   'P 1'
#
loop_
_entity.id
_entity.type
_entity.pdbx_description
1 polymer ?
#
loop_
_entity_poly.entity_id
_entity_poly.type
_entity_poly.pdbx_seq_one_letter_code
_entity_poly.pdbx_strand_id
1 'polypeptide(L)'
;MSTNMHNDYADRKNGRKEVEFFHADAQELLADTYGLMIYQESVMRVAQKFAGYSLADADNLRKACGKKDRDLMAKERVAFVEGCDSVGYGKKLGNGLFDTIEQFADYAFNKSHSYGYGYIAYPIAWLKTHYPVQYLAALLTSVKSNLDKAAVYLNECRVLGIEVTVPDLNVARSDFEPVPTTGQDGDAGQIVFGLSAVRNVGEGLGELIVDERDANGPFVDFYDFCERCDTSVLNKRTVESLIKAGAFDAMGHPRQGARCTPMSR
;
A
#
# COMPACT_ATOMS: atom_id res chain seq x y z
N MET A 1 -14.12 -14.69 0.84
CA MET A 1 -14.44 -14.74 2.28
C MET A 1 -15.68 -15.58 2.56
N SER A 2 -16.75 -15.45 1.76
CA SER A 2 -18.03 -16.20 1.88
C SER A 2 -17.87 -17.74 1.95
N THR A 3 -16.88 -18.31 1.28
CA THR A 3 -16.63 -19.76 1.24
C THR A 3 -15.55 -20.24 2.22
N ASN A 4 -15.16 -19.42 3.20
CA ASN A 4 -14.14 -19.71 4.22
C ASN A 4 -12.71 -20.00 3.70
N MET A 5 -12.46 -19.98 2.38
CA MET A 5 -11.17 -20.36 1.77
C MET A 5 -9.93 -19.66 2.35
N HIS A 6 -10.02 -18.38 2.67
CA HIS A 6 -8.94 -17.62 3.31
C HIS A 6 -8.54 -18.17 4.69
N ASN A 7 -9.51 -18.60 5.52
CA ASN A 7 -9.24 -19.25 6.80
C ASN A 7 -8.68 -20.65 6.58
N ASP A 8 -9.24 -21.42 5.65
CA ASP A 8 -8.73 -22.74 5.29
C ASP A 8 -7.27 -22.68 4.82
N TYR A 9 -6.90 -21.67 4.00
CA TYR A 9 -5.53 -21.43 3.59
C TYR A 9 -4.63 -21.16 4.81
N ALA A 10 -5.06 -20.26 5.71
CA ALA A 10 -4.31 -19.92 6.90
C ALA A 10 -4.15 -21.11 7.85
N ASP A 11 -5.20 -21.88 8.08
CA ASP A 11 -5.19 -23.03 9.00
C ASP A 11 -4.34 -24.17 8.45
N ARG A 12 -4.44 -24.46 7.15
CA ARG A 12 -3.57 -25.44 6.48
C ARG A 12 -2.11 -25.02 6.53
N LYS A 13 -1.81 -23.76 6.20
CA LYS A 13 -0.45 -23.20 6.27
C LYS A 13 0.18 -23.32 7.65
N ASN A 14 -0.61 -23.12 8.70
CA ASN A 14 -0.15 -23.12 10.09
C ASN A 14 -0.36 -24.48 10.80
N GLY A 15 -0.68 -25.56 10.07
CA GLY A 15 -0.84 -26.91 10.65
C GLY A 15 -2.06 -27.08 11.57
N ARG A 16 -3.03 -26.18 11.53
CA ARG A 16 -4.29 -26.26 12.30
C ARG A 16 -5.37 -27.07 11.60
N LYS A 17 -5.19 -27.34 10.31
CA LYS A 17 -6.06 -28.19 9.48
C LYS A 17 -5.19 -29.01 8.54
N GLU A 18 -5.57 -30.26 8.29
CA GLU A 18 -4.84 -31.12 7.36
C GLU A 18 -4.99 -30.65 5.90
N VAL A 19 -3.93 -30.84 5.12
CA VAL A 19 -3.93 -30.54 3.68
C VAL A 19 -4.43 -31.78 2.94
N GLU A 20 -5.69 -31.74 2.53
CA GLU A 20 -6.30 -32.80 1.73
C GLU A 20 -6.29 -32.44 0.24
N PHE A 21 -5.90 -33.41 -0.57
CA PHE A 21 -5.98 -33.35 -2.03
C PHE A 21 -7.02 -34.34 -2.53
N PHE A 22 -7.77 -33.97 -3.58
CA PHE A 22 -8.76 -34.85 -4.19
C PHE A 22 -8.13 -36.02 -4.96
N HIS A 23 -6.85 -35.92 -5.31
CA HIS A 23 -6.06 -36.95 -5.98
C HIS A 23 -4.55 -36.70 -5.77
N ALA A 24 -3.72 -37.74 -5.83
CA ALA A 24 -2.26 -37.61 -5.66
C ALA A 24 -1.63 -36.62 -6.67
N ASP A 25 -2.03 -36.71 -7.95
CA ASP A 25 -1.60 -35.77 -9.00
C ASP A 25 -1.97 -34.31 -8.74
N ALA A 26 -2.95 -34.04 -7.87
CA ALA A 26 -3.34 -32.66 -7.55
C ALA A 26 -2.29 -31.96 -6.67
N GLN A 27 -1.45 -32.73 -5.96
CA GLN A 27 -0.41 -32.21 -5.10
C GLN A 27 0.59 -31.36 -5.88
N GLU A 28 1.05 -31.83 -7.04
CA GLU A 28 2.00 -31.07 -7.88
C GLU A 28 1.42 -29.74 -8.39
N LEU A 29 0.10 -29.66 -8.53
CA LEU A 29 -0.59 -28.49 -9.09
C LEU A 29 -1.04 -27.47 -8.05
N LEU A 30 -1.33 -27.93 -6.83
CA LEU A 30 -1.99 -27.14 -5.78
C LEU A 30 -1.19 -27.11 -4.46
N ALA A 31 0.03 -27.65 -4.41
CA ALA A 31 0.85 -27.62 -3.21
C ALA A 31 1.17 -26.19 -2.73
N ASP A 32 1.41 -25.26 -3.67
CA ASP A 32 1.68 -23.85 -3.36
C ASP A 32 0.47 -23.11 -2.77
N THR A 33 -0.72 -23.70 -2.92
CA THR A 33 -1.98 -23.20 -2.37
C THR A 33 -2.60 -24.13 -1.33
N TYR A 34 -1.84 -25.06 -0.76
CA TYR A 34 -2.31 -26.02 0.23
C TYR A 34 -3.57 -26.79 -0.21
N GLY A 35 -3.62 -27.22 -1.47
CA GLY A 35 -4.74 -27.96 -2.03
C GLY A 35 -5.97 -27.12 -2.40
N LEU A 36 -5.88 -25.79 -2.34
CA LEU A 36 -6.98 -24.88 -2.67
C LEU A 36 -6.87 -24.35 -4.10
N MET A 37 -7.95 -24.40 -4.87
CA MET A 37 -8.00 -23.80 -6.21
C MET A 37 -8.25 -22.29 -6.13
N ILE A 38 -7.20 -21.51 -5.86
CA ILE A 38 -7.31 -20.05 -5.68
C ILE A 38 -7.26 -19.30 -7.01
N TYR A 39 -6.45 -19.80 -7.95
CA TYR A 39 -6.12 -19.08 -9.17
C TYR A 39 -6.82 -19.63 -10.41
N GLN A 40 -7.09 -18.74 -11.37
CA GLN A 40 -7.58 -19.12 -12.70
C GLN A 40 -6.63 -20.10 -13.39
N GLU A 41 -5.33 -19.86 -13.27
CA GLU A 41 -4.28 -20.71 -13.79
C GLU A 41 -4.26 -22.10 -13.12
N SER A 42 -4.65 -22.20 -11.84
CA SER A 42 -4.81 -23.50 -11.16
C SER A 42 -5.95 -24.31 -11.77
N VAL A 43 -7.10 -23.68 -12.06
CA VAL A 43 -8.24 -24.33 -12.74
C VAL A 43 -7.81 -24.83 -14.12
N MET A 44 -7.10 -24.00 -14.89
CA MET A 44 -6.60 -24.39 -16.20
C MET A 44 -5.68 -25.62 -16.12
N ARG A 45 -4.71 -25.61 -15.19
CA ARG A 45 -3.78 -26.73 -15.00
C ARG A 45 -4.49 -28.01 -14.56
N VAL A 46 -5.49 -27.91 -13.69
CA VAL A 46 -6.33 -29.05 -13.29
C VAL A 46 -7.07 -29.61 -14.49
N ALA A 47 -7.69 -28.76 -15.33
CA ALA A 47 -8.37 -29.22 -16.54
C ALA A 47 -7.42 -29.91 -17.53
N GLN A 48 -6.19 -29.40 -17.72
CA GLN A 48 -5.20 -30.06 -18.57
C GLN A 48 -4.80 -31.43 -18.04
N LYS A 49 -4.49 -31.54 -16.74
CA LYS A 49 -3.99 -32.77 -16.13
C LYS A 49 -5.09 -33.83 -16.00
N PHE A 50 -6.26 -33.45 -15.53
CA PHE A 50 -7.33 -34.39 -15.17
C PHE A 50 -8.32 -34.64 -16.30
N ALA A 51 -8.57 -33.67 -17.19
CA ALA A 51 -9.51 -33.83 -18.30
C ALA A 51 -8.82 -33.87 -19.68
N GLY A 52 -7.50 -33.77 -19.75
CA GLY A 52 -6.74 -33.83 -21.00
C GLY A 52 -6.91 -32.60 -21.89
N TYR A 53 -7.39 -31.48 -21.33
CA TYR A 53 -7.63 -30.26 -22.09
C TYR A 53 -6.35 -29.68 -22.69
N SER A 54 -6.44 -29.11 -23.89
CA SER A 54 -5.39 -28.21 -24.38
C SER A 54 -5.37 -26.91 -23.57
N LEU A 55 -4.31 -26.11 -23.69
CA LEU A 55 -4.28 -24.78 -23.06
C LEU A 55 -5.42 -23.88 -23.56
N ALA A 56 -5.80 -24.02 -24.84
CA ALA A 56 -6.89 -23.25 -25.43
C ALA A 56 -8.25 -23.66 -24.84
N ASP A 57 -8.49 -24.96 -24.70
CA ASP A 57 -9.74 -25.47 -24.10
C ASP A 57 -9.85 -25.09 -22.63
N ALA A 58 -8.73 -25.15 -21.90
CA ALA A 58 -8.67 -24.72 -20.51
C ALA A 58 -8.97 -23.22 -20.34
N ASP A 59 -8.51 -22.36 -21.26
CA ASP A 59 -8.87 -20.94 -21.25
C ASP A 59 -10.33 -20.71 -21.65
N ASN A 60 -10.90 -21.52 -22.54
CA ASN A 60 -12.33 -21.48 -22.86
C ASN A 60 -13.17 -21.82 -21.62
N LEU A 61 -12.82 -22.88 -20.88
CA LEU A 61 -13.44 -23.22 -19.60
C LEU A 61 -13.33 -22.07 -18.59
N ARG A 62 -12.15 -21.44 -18.46
CA ARG A 62 -11.94 -20.28 -17.58
C ARG A 62 -12.85 -19.10 -17.98
N LYS A 63 -12.99 -18.82 -19.28
CA LYS A 63 -13.89 -17.78 -19.81
C LYS A 63 -15.36 -18.12 -19.57
N ALA A 64 -15.74 -19.39 -19.71
CA ALA A 64 -17.08 -19.90 -19.42
C ALA A 64 -17.47 -19.62 -17.96
N CYS A 65 -16.58 -20.01 -17.06
CA CYS A 65 -16.67 -19.79 -15.62
C CYS A 65 -16.89 -18.30 -15.33
N GLY A 66 -16.07 -17.42 -15.92
CA GLY A 66 -16.17 -15.97 -15.68
C GLY A 66 -17.44 -15.32 -16.23
N LYS A 67 -18.03 -15.84 -17.31
CA LYS A 67 -19.25 -15.30 -17.93
C LYS A 67 -20.55 -15.81 -17.31
N LYS A 68 -20.49 -16.88 -16.49
CA LYS A 68 -21.66 -17.54 -15.88
C LYS A 68 -22.70 -18.01 -16.90
N ASP A 69 -22.24 -18.39 -18.09
CA ASP A 69 -23.12 -18.91 -19.15
C ASP A 69 -23.49 -20.36 -18.82
N ARG A 70 -24.74 -20.58 -18.40
CA ARG A 70 -25.22 -21.90 -17.94
C ARG A 70 -25.18 -22.95 -19.06
N ASP A 71 -25.51 -22.57 -20.29
CA ASP A 71 -25.54 -23.50 -21.42
C ASP A 71 -24.11 -23.90 -21.81
N LEU A 72 -23.18 -22.95 -21.73
CA LEU A 72 -21.77 -23.20 -22.01
C LEU A 72 -21.12 -24.02 -20.89
N MET A 73 -21.43 -23.74 -19.63
CA MET A 73 -20.98 -24.54 -18.47
C MET A 73 -21.51 -25.98 -18.53
N ALA A 74 -22.76 -26.20 -18.95
CA ALA A 74 -23.31 -27.54 -19.12
C ALA A 74 -22.57 -28.33 -20.22
N LYS A 75 -22.23 -27.68 -21.34
CA LYS A 75 -21.42 -28.29 -22.41
C LYS A 75 -20.00 -28.62 -21.93
N GLU A 76 -19.36 -27.68 -21.25
CA GLU A 76 -18.04 -27.88 -20.66
C GLU A 76 -18.03 -29.00 -19.63
N ARG A 77 -19.10 -29.16 -18.84
CA ARG A 77 -19.21 -30.25 -17.86
C ARG A 77 -19.14 -31.62 -18.53
N VAL A 78 -19.89 -31.80 -19.62
CA VAL A 78 -19.90 -33.06 -20.36
C VAL A 78 -18.51 -33.35 -20.90
N ALA A 79 -17.90 -32.39 -21.60
CA ALA A 79 -16.55 -32.54 -22.17
C ALA A 79 -15.49 -32.81 -21.10
N PHE A 80 -15.54 -32.10 -19.96
CA PHE A 80 -14.60 -32.27 -18.85
C PHE A 80 -14.71 -33.67 -18.23
N VAL A 81 -15.93 -34.12 -17.93
CA VAL A 81 -16.17 -35.43 -17.31
C VAL A 81 -15.79 -36.58 -18.24
N GLU A 82 -16.08 -36.47 -19.53
CA GLU A 82 -15.64 -37.44 -20.54
C GLU A 82 -14.11 -37.44 -20.71
N GLY A 83 -13.49 -36.26 -20.65
CA GLY A 83 -12.04 -36.11 -20.60
C GLY A 83 -11.43 -36.84 -19.41
N CYS A 84 -11.99 -36.66 -18.20
CA CYS A 84 -11.54 -37.37 -17.01
C CYS A 84 -11.65 -38.89 -17.12
N ASP A 85 -12.72 -39.39 -17.74
CA ASP A 85 -12.90 -40.81 -17.98
C ASP A 85 -11.86 -41.34 -18.98
N SER A 86 -11.63 -40.60 -20.07
CA SER A 86 -10.70 -40.96 -21.15
C SER A 86 -9.24 -40.96 -20.71
N VAL A 87 -8.86 -40.04 -19.81
CA VAL A 87 -7.52 -39.97 -19.21
C VAL A 87 -7.32 -41.04 -18.13
N GLY A 88 -8.39 -41.64 -17.61
CA GLY A 88 -8.35 -42.76 -16.65
C GLY A 88 -8.62 -42.39 -15.20
N TYR A 89 -9.06 -41.16 -14.90
CA TYR A 89 -9.45 -40.72 -13.56
C TYR A 89 -10.91 -41.06 -13.21
N GLY A 90 -11.73 -41.32 -14.23
CA GLY A 90 -13.12 -41.76 -14.09
C GLY A 90 -14.13 -40.63 -13.87
N LYS A 91 -15.38 -40.88 -14.29
CA LYS A 91 -16.48 -39.88 -14.23
C LYS A 91 -16.82 -39.39 -12.83
N LYS A 92 -16.62 -40.20 -11.79
CA LYS A 92 -16.93 -39.83 -10.40
C LYS A 92 -16.04 -38.67 -9.93
N LEU A 93 -14.74 -38.77 -10.18
CA LEU A 93 -13.80 -37.69 -9.85
C LEU A 93 -14.08 -36.47 -10.73
N GLY A 94 -14.30 -36.67 -12.04
CA GLY A 94 -14.61 -35.59 -12.98
C GLY A 94 -15.82 -34.75 -12.57
N ASN A 95 -16.90 -35.39 -12.11
CA ASN A 95 -18.08 -34.67 -11.62
C ASN A 95 -17.78 -33.83 -10.38
N GLY A 96 -17.12 -34.40 -9.36
CA GLY A 96 -16.79 -33.67 -8.14
C GLY A 96 -15.82 -32.51 -8.39
N LEU A 97 -14.88 -32.67 -9.32
CA LEU A 97 -13.98 -31.60 -9.73
C LEU A 97 -14.72 -30.49 -10.45
N PHE A 98 -15.64 -30.82 -11.36
CA PHE A 98 -16.41 -29.81 -12.06
C PHE A 98 -17.34 -29.04 -11.11
N ASP A 99 -17.98 -29.72 -10.15
CA ASP A 99 -18.79 -29.05 -9.10
C ASP A 99 -17.94 -28.04 -8.31
N THR A 100 -16.69 -28.41 -8.02
CA THR A 100 -15.75 -27.51 -7.35
C THR A 100 -15.39 -26.35 -8.29
N ILE A 101 -15.02 -26.60 -9.54
CA ILE A 101 -14.67 -25.53 -10.50
C ILE A 101 -15.83 -24.54 -10.69
N GLU A 102 -17.07 -25.02 -10.81
CA GLU A 102 -18.28 -24.20 -10.97
C GLU A 102 -18.52 -23.28 -9.78
N GLN A 103 -18.36 -23.77 -8.54
CA GLN A 103 -18.46 -22.95 -7.34
C GLN A 103 -17.33 -21.90 -7.24
N PHE A 104 -16.16 -22.23 -7.76
CA PHE A 104 -14.96 -21.39 -7.68
C PHE A 104 -14.85 -20.37 -8.81
N ALA A 105 -15.54 -20.57 -9.93
CA ALA A 105 -15.62 -19.66 -11.07
C ALA A 105 -15.86 -18.20 -10.67
N ASP A 106 -16.67 -17.99 -9.62
CA ASP A 106 -17.05 -16.69 -9.11
C ASP A 106 -15.94 -15.96 -8.32
N TYR A 107 -14.90 -16.67 -7.88
CA TYR A 107 -13.87 -16.15 -6.97
C TYR A 107 -12.44 -16.41 -7.44
N ALA A 108 -12.25 -17.10 -8.57
CA ALA A 108 -10.93 -17.43 -9.10
C ALA A 108 -10.17 -16.17 -9.51
N PHE A 109 -8.98 -15.99 -8.90
CA PHE A 109 -8.17 -14.79 -9.11
C PHE A 109 -7.11 -15.02 -10.19
N ASN A 110 -6.75 -13.99 -10.93
CA ASN A 110 -5.66 -14.10 -11.89
C ASN A 110 -4.30 -14.11 -11.15
N LYS A 111 -3.53 -15.19 -11.28
CA LYS A 111 -2.25 -15.36 -10.58
C LYS A 111 -1.22 -14.35 -11.06
N SER A 112 -1.14 -14.08 -12.36
CA SER A 112 -0.17 -13.12 -12.91
C SER A 112 -0.41 -11.69 -12.38
N HIS A 113 -1.68 -11.28 -12.27
CA HIS A 113 -2.05 -9.98 -11.70
C HIS A 113 -1.73 -9.92 -10.19
N SER A 114 -2.05 -10.99 -9.46
CA SER A 114 -1.73 -11.12 -8.04
C SER A 114 -0.23 -11.03 -7.77
N TYR A 115 0.57 -11.66 -8.63
CA TYR A 115 2.02 -11.64 -8.51
C TYR A 115 2.59 -10.23 -8.69
N GLY A 116 2.08 -9.48 -9.67
CA GLY A 116 2.48 -8.08 -9.89
C GLY A 116 2.24 -7.20 -8.66
N TYR A 117 1.06 -7.28 -8.05
CA TYR A 117 0.76 -6.54 -6.82
C TYR A 117 1.54 -7.05 -5.61
N GLY A 118 1.68 -8.37 -5.46
CA GLY A 118 2.46 -8.97 -4.38
C GLY A 118 3.94 -8.57 -4.44
N TYR A 119 4.49 -8.48 -5.64
CA TYR A 119 5.86 -8.02 -5.87
C TYR A 119 6.09 -6.56 -5.46
N ILE A 120 5.06 -5.70 -5.54
CA ILE A 120 5.15 -4.31 -5.05
C ILE A 120 4.90 -4.24 -3.54
N ALA A 121 3.97 -5.04 -3.03
CA ALA A 121 3.62 -5.07 -1.62
C ALA A 121 4.80 -5.51 -0.73
N TYR A 122 5.61 -6.47 -1.18
CA TYR A 122 6.74 -6.97 -0.41
C TYR A 122 7.85 -5.91 -0.17
N PRO A 123 8.39 -5.22 -1.19
CA PRO A 123 9.31 -4.09 -1.00
C PRO A 123 8.73 -2.97 -0.14
N ILE A 124 7.43 -2.67 -0.26
CA ILE A 124 6.77 -1.67 0.60
C ILE A 124 6.83 -2.10 2.07
N ALA A 125 6.47 -3.35 2.36
CA ALA A 125 6.56 -3.90 3.72
C ALA A 125 8.01 -3.94 4.23
N TRP A 126 8.96 -4.27 3.36
CA TRP A 126 10.38 -4.28 3.66
C TRP A 126 10.89 -2.88 4.01
N LEU A 127 10.55 -1.85 3.21
CA LEU A 127 10.90 -0.46 3.49
C LEU A 127 10.31 0.00 4.82
N LYS A 128 9.04 -0.32 5.10
CA LYS A 128 8.41 0.01 6.38
C LYS A 128 9.11 -0.67 7.56
N THR A 129 9.66 -1.88 7.37
CA THR A 129 10.32 -2.64 8.44
C THR A 129 11.75 -2.17 8.69
N HIS A 130 12.51 -1.89 7.63
CA HIS A 130 13.95 -1.59 7.72
C HIS A 130 14.30 -0.10 7.64
N TYR A 131 13.42 0.72 7.05
CA TYR A 131 13.57 2.17 6.90
C TYR A 131 12.26 2.90 7.26
N PRO A 132 11.71 2.67 8.47
CA PRO A 132 10.39 3.17 8.84
C PRO A 132 10.28 4.69 8.78
N VAL A 133 11.32 5.42 9.20
CA VAL A 133 11.36 6.90 9.19
C VAL A 133 11.28 7.44 7.77
N GLN A 134 12.14 6.94 6.87
CA GLN A 134 12.18 7.36 5.47
C GLN A 134 10.88 6.99 4.76
N TYR A 135 10.37 5.78 5.00
CA TYR A 135 9.12 5.31 4.41
C TYR A 135 7.92 6.16 4.85
N LEU A 136 7.80 6.45 6.15
CA LEU A 136 6.69 7.26 6.66
C LEU A 136 6.81 8.74 6.27
N ALA A 137 8.03 9.30 6.20
CA ALA A 137 8.23 10.64 5.66
C ALA A 137 7.76 10.72 4.20
N ALA A 138 8.13 9.75 3.36
CA ALA A 138 7.66 9.68 1.97
C ALA A 138 6.13 9.51 1.87
N LEU A 139 5.52 8.69 2.74
CA LEU A 139 4.07 8.55 2.80
C LEU A 139 3.38 9.86 3.21
N LEU A 140 3.85 10.54 4.24
CA LEU A 140 3.33 11.83 4.69
C LEU A 140 3.42 12.88 3.58
N THR A 141 4.54 12.94 2.88
CA THR A 141 4.72 13.78 1.68
C THR A 141 3.70 13.45 0.60
N SER A 142 3.46 12.18 0.29
CA SER A 142 2.50 11.76 -0.74
C SER A 142 1.05 12.17 -0.46
N VAL A 143 0.69 12.40 0.81
CA VAL A 143 -0.65 12.82 1.23
C VAL A 143 -0.69 14.19 1.89
N LYS A 144 0.35 15.02 1.71
CA LYS A 144 0.48 16.35 2.35
C LYS A 144 -0.72 17.28 2.12
N SER A 145 -1.45 17.11 1.03
CA SER A 145 -2.67 17.86 0.70
C SER A 145 -3.96 17.30 1.31
N ASN A 146 -3.93 16.11 1.90
CA ASN A 146 -5.08 15.42 2.50
C ASN A 146 -4.86 15.20 4.01
N LEU A 147 -5.41 16.11 4.82
CA LEU A 147 -5.25 16.09 6.27
C LEU A 147 -5.81 14.83 6.95
N ASP A 148 -6.89 14.25 6.42
CA ASP A 148 -7.49 13.03 6.98
C ASP A 148 -6.55 11.83 6.80
N LYS A 149 -5.93 11.70 5.63
CA LYS A 149 -4.92 10.65 5.37
C LYS A 149 -3.62 10.91 6.14
N ALA A 150 -3.18 12.16 6.20
CA ALA A 150 -1.99 12.52 6.97
C ALA A 150 -2.17 12.17 8.45
N ALA A 151 -3.35 12.38 9.03
CA ALA A 151 -3.64 12.02 10.42
C ALA A 151 -3.48 10.50 10.69
N VAL A 152 -3.83 9.64 9.73
CA VAL A 152 -3.63 8.19 9.84
C VAL A 152 -2.15 7.84 9.93
N TYR A 153 -1.31 8.44 9.07
CA TYR A 153 0.13 8.18 9.08
C TYR A 153 0.85 8.82 10.26
N LEU A 154 0.41 10.00 10.72
CA LEU A 154 0.91 10.60 11.96
C LEU A 154 0.62 9.72 13.18
N ASN A 155 -0.56 9.06 13.20
CA ASN A 155 -0.86 8.08 14.24
C ASN A 155 0.04 6.85 14.14
N GLU A 156 0.31 6.35 12.93
CA GLU A 156 1.24 5.24 12.73
C GLU A 156 2.66 5.59 13.22
N CYS A 157 3.15 6.80 12.94
CA CYS A 157 4.44 7.29 13.46
C CYS A 157 4.48 7.20 14.99
N ARG A 158 3.41 7.64 15.66
CA ARG A 158 3.29 7.57 17.13
C ARG A 158 3.29 6.13 17.65
N VAL A 159 2.59 5.21 16.98
CA VAL A 159 2.57 3.78 17.34
C VAL A 159 3.96 3.16 17.23
N LEU A 160 4.75 3.58 16.24
CA LEU A 160 6.12 3.12 16.02
C LEU A 160 7.17 3.90 16.84
N GLY A 161 6.77 4.86 17.66
CA GLY A 161 7.69 5.68 18.47
C GLY A 161 8.51 6.68 17.66
N ILE A 162 8.11 7.00 16.42
CA ILE A 162 8.77 7.97 15.56
C ILE A 162 8.21 9.35 15.86
N GLU A 163 9.07 10.26 16.33
CA GLU A 163 8.67 11.63 16.58
C GLU A 163 8.49 12.38 15.25
N VAL A 164 7.36 13.07 15.11
CA VAL A 164 7.14 14.03 14.02
C VAL A 164 7.13 15.42 14.63
N THR A 165 8.17 16.20 14.35
CA THR A 165 8.33 17.53 14.94
C THR A 165 7.34 18.52 14.34
N VAL A 166 7.17 19.69 14.95
CA VAL A 166 6.52 20.82 14.28
C VAL A 166 7.41 21.36 13.16
N PRO A 167 6.87 22.04 12.14
CA PRO A 167 7.74 22.70 11.17
C PRO A 167 8.64 23.70 11.88
N ASP A 168 9.89 23.78 11.46
CA ASP A 168 10.88 24.77 11.91
C ASP A 168 11.50 25.38 10.65
N LEU A 169 11.42 26.70 10.48
CA LEU A 169 11.96 27.37 9.29
C LEU A 169 13.46 27.12 9.07
N ASN A 170 14.22 26.88 10.13
CA ASN A 170 15.67 26.70 10.04
C ASN A 170 16.08 25.27 9.71
N VAL A 171 15.18 24.29 9.83
CA VAL A 171 15.49 22.86 9.63
C VAL A 171 14.61 22.22 8.56
N ALA A 172 13.34 22.60 8.49
CA ALA A 172 12.35 21.98 7.60
C ALA A 172 12.71 22.18 6.12
N ARG A 173 12.40 21.16 5.32
CA ARG A 173 12.41 21.24 3.86
C ARG A 173 10.99 21.50 3.36
N SER A 174 10.82 21.59 2.04
CA SER A 174 9.49 21.73 1.45
C SER A 174 8.61 20.52 1.79
N ASP A 175 9.17 19.32 1.69
CA ASP A 175 8.53 18.04 2.03
C ASP A 175 8.93 17.54 3.42
N PHE A 176 8.25 16.49 3.90
CA PHE A 176 8.60 15.83 5.16
C PHE A 176 10.00 15.22 5.03
N GLU A 177 10.89 15.60 5.94
CA GLU A 177 12.29 15.21 5.89
C GLU A 177 12.59 14.16 6.98
N PRO A 178 13.10 12.98 6.61
CA PRO A 178 13.49 11.96 7.59
C PRO A 178 14.85 12.30 8.21
N VAL A 179 14.91 12.34 9.54
CA VAL A 179 16.13 12.46 10.33
C VAL A 179 16.33 11.15 11.10
N PRO A 180 16.90 10.10 10.46
CA PRO A 180 17.11 8.83 11.12
C PRO A 180 18.22 8.94 12.18
N THR A 181 18.00 8.37 13.36
CA THR A 181 19.07 8.24 14.36
C THR A 181 20.06 7.18 13.88
N THR A 182 21.35 7.53 13.79
CA THR A 182 22.43 6.64 13.34
C THR A 182 23.12 5.89 14.50
N GLY A 183 22.54 5.92 15.70
CA GLY A 183 23.09 5.34 16.94
C GLY A 183 22.50 3.98 17.32
N GLN A 184 23.22 3.25 18.18
CA GLN A 184 22.77 2.00 18.82
C GLN A 184 21.73 2.22 19.94
N ASP A 185 21.49 3.47 20.32
CA ASP A 185 20.42 3.83 21.23
C ASP A 185 19.11 3.70 20.47
N GLY A 186 18.20 2.84 20.96
CA GLY A 186 16.96 2.41 20.30
C GLY A 186 15.91 3.49 20.06
N ASP A 187 16.33 4.70 19.72
CA ASP A 187 15.51 5.80 19.25
C ASP A 187 15.18 5.59 17.76
N ALA A 188 13.90 5.65 17.44
CA ALA A 188 13.40 5.31 16.11
C ALA A 188 13.81 6.34 15.05
N GLY A 189 14.31 7.52 15.45
CA GLY A 189 14.56 8.67 14.60
C GLY A 189 13.37 9.64 14.59
N GLN A 190 13.51 10.71 13.82
CA GLN A 190 12.54 11.80 13.78
C GLN A 190 12.16 12.16 12.34
N ILE A 191 10.99 12.74 12.15
CA ILE A 191 10.54 13.30 10.87
C ILE A 191 10.27 14.80 11.08
N VAL A 192 10.97 15.64 10.31
CA VAL A 192 10.71 17.07 10.32
C VAL A 192 9.52 17.38 9.42
N PHE A 193 8.57 18.14 9.94
CA PHE A 193 7.37 18.51 9.21
C PHE A 193 7.71 19.37 7.98
N GLY A 194 7.20 18.99 6.82
CA GLY A 194 7.42 19.75 5.58
C GLY A 194 6.66 21.08 5.57
N LEU A 195 7.33 22.15 5.13
CA LEU A 195 6.72 23.49 5.02
C LEU A 195 5.50 23.49 4.08
N SER A 196 5.53 22.70 3.00
CA SER A 196 4.44 22.62 2.03
C SER A 196 3.19 21.92 2.57
N ALA A 197 3.32 21.13 3.64
CA ALA A 197 2.21 20.48 4.33
C ALA A 197 1.48 21.44 5.31
N VAL A 198 2.04 22.62 5.59
CA VAL A 198 1.36 23.66 6.37
C VAL A 198 0.24 24.27 5.53
N ARG A 199 -0.96 24.32 6.11
CA ARG A 199 -2.15 24.86 5.45
C ARG A 199 -1.86 26.26 4.90
N ASN A 200 -2.21 26.50 3.63
CA ASN A 200 -2.02 27.78 2.93
C ASN A 200 -0.56 28.16 2.57
N VAL A 201 0.42 27.30 2.79
CA VAL A 201 1.81 27.54 2.32
C VAL A 201 1.97 26.95 0.91
N GLY A 202 1.81 25.63 0.77
CA GLY A 202 2.00 24.95 -0.50
C GLY A 202 3.48 24.83 -0.90
N GLU A 203 3.73 24.14 -2.01
CA GLU A 203 5.10 23.77 -2.44
C GLU A 203 5.93 24.98 -2.86
N GLY A 204 5.39 25.83 -3.75
CA GLY A 204 6.14 26.98 -4.25
C GLY A 204 6.57 27.97 -3.17
N LEU A 205 5.72 28.26 -2.18
CA LEU A 205 6.13 29.13 -1.06
C LEU A 205 7.10 28.43 -0.12
N GLY A 206 6.99 27.11 0.06
CA GLY A 206 7.93 26.32 0.84
C GLY A 206 9.33 26.31 0.23
N GLU A 207 9.43 26.16 -1.10
CA GLU A 207 10.69 26.19 -1.83
C GLU A 207 11.37 27.56 -1.75
N LEU A 208 10.64 28.66 -1.94
CA LEU A 208 11.20 30.02 -1.81
C LEU A 208 11.84 30.29 -0.44
N ILE A 209 11.23 29.79 0.64
CA ILE A 209 11.79 29.89 1.99
C ILE A 209 13.08 29.09 2.10
N VAL A 210 13.08 27.86 1.57
CA VAL A 210 14.24 26.96 1.63
C VAL A 210 15.40 27.51 0.80
N ASP A 211 15.13 28.02 -0.40
CA ASP A 211 16.13 28.59 -1.31
C ASP A 211 16.79 29.82 -0.68
N GLU A 212 16.00 30.71 -0.10
CA GLU A 212 16.50 31.90 0.61
C GLU A 212 17.37 31.51 1.81
N ARG A 213 16.95 30.50 2.59
CA ARG A 213 17.73 29.97 3.71
C ARG A 213 19.03 29.32 3.24
N ASP A 214 18.99 28.52 2.18
CA ASP A 214 20.16 27.80 1.69
C ASP A 214 21.18 28.76 1.07
N ALA A 215 20.73 29.89 0.48
CA ALA A 215 21.59 30.92 -0.05
C ALA A 215 22.23 31.82 1.02
N ASN A 216 21.44 32.24 2.04
CA ASN A 216 21.83 33.30 2.97
C ASN A 216 21.99 32.82 4.43
N GLY A 217 21.80 31.53 4.71
CA GLY A 217 21.93 30.93 6.03
C GLY A 217 20.62 30.91 6.85
N PRO A 218 20.66 30.39 8.10
CA PRO A 218 19.48 30.32 8.96
C PRO A 218 18.90 31.70 9.28
N PHE A 219 17.60 31.75 9.52
CA PHE A 219 16.92 32.96 10.00
C PHE A 219 17.21 33.18 11.48
N VAL A 220 17.60 34.40 11.83
CA VAL A 220 17.94 34.77 13.22
C VAL A 220 16.68 34.95 14.05
N ASP A 221 15.70 35.67 13.51
CA ASP A 221 14.43 35.96 14.16
C ASP A 221 13.31 36.20 13.13
N PHE A 222 12.11 36.54 13.62
CA PHE A 222 10.95 36.81 12.75
C PHE A 222 11.15 38.03 11.85
N TYR A 223 11.92 39.03 12.28
CA TYR A 223 12.17 40.24 11.50
C TYR A 223 13.15 39.96 10.37
N ASP A 224 14.22 39.20 10.64
CA ASP A 224 15.17 38.72 9.64
C ASP A 224 14.46 37.90 8.54
N PHE A 225 13.51 37.03 8.93
CA PHE A 225 12.64 36.34 7.97
C PHE A 225 11.82 37.31 7.11
N CYS A 226 11.21 38.33 7.72
CA CYS A 226 10.42 39.32 6.99
C CYS A 226 11.26 40.20 6.05
N GLU A 227 12.52 40.48 6.38
CA GLU A 227 13.41 41.31 5.56
C GLU A 227 13.99 40.54 4.37
N ARG A 228 14.23 39.24 4.54
CA ARG A 228 14.90 38.38 3.56
C ARG A 228 13.96 37.68 2.59
N CYS A 229 12.80 37.21 3.06
CA CYS A 229 11.93 36.39 2.23
C CYS A 229 11.20 37.19 1.13
N ASP A 230 10.94 36.51 0.02
CA ASP A 230 10.17 37.07 -1.10
C ASP A 230 8.78 37.57 -0.65
N THR A 231 8.35 38.69 -1.21
CA THR A 231 7.06 39.33 -0.87
C THR A 231 5.85 38.42 -1.04
N SER A 232 5.91 37.42 -1.92
CA SER A 232 4.85 36.41 -2.10
C SER A 232 4.68 35.48 -0.90
N VAL A 233 5.78 35.16 -0.19
CA VAL A 233 5.79 34.38 1.05
C VAL A 233 5.19 35.18 2.20
N LEU A 234 5.44 36.50 2.21
CA LEU A 234 5.03 37.43 3.27
C LEU A 234 3.54 37.80 3.25
N ASN A 235 2.73 37.12 2.44
CA ASN A 235 1.29 37.33 2.48
C ASN A 235 0.73 36.91 3.85
N LYS A 236 -0.26 37.68 4.33
CA LYS A 236 -0.86 37.50 5.66
C LYS A 236 -1.32 36.06 5.93
N ARG A 237 -1.88 35.38 4.92
CA ARG A 237 -2.45 34.04 5.08
C ARG A 237 -1.37 32.98 5.31
N THR A 238 -0.27 33.06 4.56
CA THR A 238 0.89 32.17 4.70
C THR A 238 1.57 32.39 6.05
N VAL A 239 1.91 33.64 6.38
CA VAL A 239 2.61 33.97 7.63
C VAL A 239 1.78 33.59 8.87
N GLU A 240 0.48 33.88 8.89
CA GLU A 240 -0.39 33.44 9.98
C GLU A 240 -0.43 31.92 10.14
N SER A 241 -0.33 31.19 9.02
CA SER A 241 -0.37 29.72 9.04
C SER A 241 0.94 29.13 9.54
N LEU A 242 2.08 29.69 9.13
CA LEU A 242 3.41 29.34 9.64
C LEU A 242 3.50 29.59 11.16
N ILE A 243 3.04 30.76 11.64
CA ILE A 243 2.98 31.07 13.08
C ILE A 243 2.08 30.08 13.83
N LYS A 244 0.90 29.76 13.28
CA LYS A 244 -0.04 28.79 13.88
C LYS A 244 0.55 27.38 13.96
N ALA A 245 1.35 27.00 12.97
CA ALA A 245 1.99 25.70 12.90
C ALA A 245 3.20 25.56 13.84
N GLY A 246 3.72 26.67 14.37
CA GLY A 246 4.91 26.67 15.26
C GLY A 246 6.24 26.87 14.53
N ALA A 247 6.20 27.32 13.27
CA ALA A 247 7.39 27.46 12.41
C ALA A 247 8.49 28.39 12.96
N PHE A 248 8.13 29.28 13.88
CA PHE A 248 9.01 30.26 14.51
C PHE A 248 9.32 29.96 15.98
N ASP A 249 8.83 28.84 16.53
CA ASP A 249 8.94 28.55 17.97
C ASP A 249 10.42 28.41 18.40
N ALA A 250 11.27 27.86 17.54
CA ALA A 250 12.70 27.73 17.76
C ALA A 250 13.43 29.08 17.87
N MET A 251 12.85 30.15 17.32
CA MET A 251 13.40 31.52 17.36
C MET A 251 13.00 32.27 18.65
N GLY A 252 12.29 31.63 19.58
CA GLY A 252 12.03 32.19 20.91
C GLY A 252 10.88 33.21 20.99
N HIS A 253 10.12 33.41 19.91
CA HIS A 253 8.96 34.30 19.93
C HIS A 253 7.68 33.57 20.35
N PRO A 254 6.93 34.05 21.36
CA PRO A 254 5.65 33.47 21.70
C PRO A 254 4.66 33.66 20.55
N ARG A 255 3.93 32.60 20.19
CA ARG A 255 2.98 32.57 19.06
C ARG A 255 1.93 33.70 19.09
N GLN A 256 1.62 34.25 20.27
CA GLN A 256 0.72 35.40 20.44
C GLN A 256 1.39 36.73 20.10
N GLY A 257 2.69 36.89 20.35
CA GLY A 257 3.47 38.09 20.01
C GLY A 257 3.67 38.24 18.50
N ALA A 258 3.95 37.14 17.79
CA ALA A 258 4.14 37.13 16.33
C ALA A 258 2.85 37.44 15.54
N ARG A 259 1.66 37.29 16.15
CA ARG A 259 0.37 37.67 15.54
C ARG A 259 0.03 39.15 15.69
N CYS A 260 0.63 39.83 16.66
CA CYS A 260 0.25 41.19 17.05
C CYS A 260 1.04 42.29 16.33
N THR A 261 2.03 41.95 15.49
CA THR A 261 2.71 42.92 14.64
C THR A 261 1.80 43.32 13.48
N PRO A 262 1.34 44.59 13.41
CA PRO A 262 0.62 45.05 12.24
C PRO A 262 1.59 45.08 11.07
N MET A 263 1.38 44.21 10.09
CA MET A 263 1.95 44.38 8.75
C MET A 263 1.29 45.60 8.11
N SER A 264 1.75 46.79 8.52
CA SER A 264 1.47 48.05 7.85
C SER A 264 2.77 48.78 7.66
N ARG A 265 3.32 48.69 6.45
CA ARG A 265 3.85 49.81 5.67
C ARG A 265 3.85 49.41 4.21
#